data_AF-A0AAU6Y890-F1
#
_entry.id   AF-A0AAU6Y890-F1
#
_cell.length_a   1.000
_cell.length_b   1.000
_cell.length_c   1.000
_cell.angle_alpha   90.00
_cell.angle_beta   90.00
_cell.angle_gamma   90.00
#
_symmetry.space_group_name_H-M   'P 1'
#
loop_
_entity.id
_entity.type
_entity.pdbx_description
1 polymer ?
#
loop_
_entity_poly.entity_id
_entity_poly.type
_entity_poly.pdbx_seq_one_letter_code
_entity_poly.pdbx_strand_id
1 'polypeptide(L)'
;MKNLFFTAVAFFLFNLSDLQVKAQSRAECISSNGYRVLVGNKNVKKVTTVQFYSIENQLIYQEEVRNQKININRLKTLRCLKKGLDSALIALNLEKQAIHNKNWMAVNLKQ
;
A
#
# COMPACT_ATOMS: atom_id res chain seq x y z
N MET A 1 -0.22 -48.90 40.76
CA MET A 1 -0.14 -47.43 40.87
C MET A 1 0.38 -46.89 39.52
N LYS A 2 -0.26 -47.07 38.36
CA LYS A 2 -1.53 -46.54 37.81
C LYS A 2 -1.62 -45.00 37.80
N ASN A 3 -1.05 -44.43 36.72
CA ASN A 3 -1.63 -43.35 35.90
C ASN A 3 -1.52 -41.89 36.39
N LEU A 4 -0.35 -41.43 36.84
CA LEU A 4 -0.18 -40.01 37.25
C LEU A 4 0.77 -39.16 36.39
N PHE A 5 1.42 -39.73 35.38
CA PHE A 5 2.39 -38.99 34.55
C PHE A 5 1.92 -38.62 33.14
N PHE A 6 0.75 -39.10 32.70
CA PHE A 6 0.22 -38.79 31.36
C PHE A 6 -0.64 -37.52 31.30
N THR A 7 -0.97 -36.91 32.44
CA THR A 7 -1.86 -35.75 32.52
C THR A 7 -1.15 -34.39 32.41
N ALA A 8 0.19 -34.34 32.44
CA ALA A 8 0.93 -33.08 32.39
C ALA A 8 1.23 -32.57 30.97
N VAL A 9 1.28 -33.45 29.96
CA VAL A 9 1.59 -33.07 28.57
C VAL A 9 0.36 -32.56 27.81
N ALA A 10 -0.84 -33.02 28.18
CA ALA A 10 -2.09 -32.64 27.51
C ALA A 10 -2.53 -31.19 27.78
N PHE A 11 -2.06 -30.55 28.85
CA PHE A 11 -2.40 -29.17 29.18
C PHE A 11 -1.55 -28.12 28.45
N PHE A 12 -0.43 -28.50 27.84
CA PHE A 12 0.43 -27.56 27.12
C PHE A 12 0.00 -27.29 25.68
N LEU A 13 -0.92 -28.09 25.12
CA LEU A 13 -1.38 -27.96 23.73
C LEU A 13 -2.64 -27.09 23.56
N PHE A 14 -3.28 -26.66 24.64
CA PHE A 14 -4.52 -25.86 24.59
C PHE A 14 -4.32 -24.33 24.71
N ASN A 15 -3.07 -23.86 24.80
CA ASN A 15 -2.75 -22.42 24.84
C ASN A 15 -2.39 -21.82 23.46
N LEU A 16 -2.82 -22.44 22.36
CA LEU A 16 -2.87 -21.77 21.05
C LEU A 16 -4.18 -20.99 20.93
N SER A 17 -4.42 -20.09 21.89
CA SER A 17 -5.59 -19.21 21.88
C SER A 17 -5.36 -18.10 20.86
N ASP A 18 -6.21 -18.07 19.84
CA ASP A 18 -6.59 -16.92 19.03
C ASP A 18 -5.45 -16.02 18.53
N LEU A 19 -4.76 -16.50 17.49
CA LEU A 19 -4.21 -15.59 16.49
C LEU A 19 -5.39 -14.82 15.87
N GLN A 20 -5.74 -13.68 16.46
CA GLN A 20 -6.68 -12.73 15.88
C GLN A 20 -6.07 -12.22 14.57
N VAL A 21 -6.38 -12.91 13.47
CA VAL A 21 -6.04 -12.47 12.13
C VAL A 21 -6.86 -11.21 11.88
N LYS A 22 -6.28 -10.04 12.15
CA LYS A 22 -6.88 -8.76 11.76
C LYS A 22 -7.05 -8.78 10.25
N ALA A 23 -8.30 -8.76 9.79
CA ALA A 23 -8.61 -8.55 8.40
C ALA A 23 -7.99 -7.21 7.96
N GLN A 24 -7.20 -7.25 6.90
CA GLN A 24 -6.44 -6.10 6.44
C GLN A 24 -7.38 -4.96 6.04
N SER A 25 -7.32 -3.84 6.76
CA SER A 25 -8.25 -2.72 6.55
C SER A 25 -7.85 -1.88 5.34
N ARG A 26 -8.86 -1.53 4.52
CA ARG A 26 -8.68 -0.60 3.39
C ARG A 26 -8.39 0.83 3.88
N ALA A 27 -8.84 1.19 5.08
CA ALA A 27 -8.64 2.51 5.67
C ALA A 27 -7.17 2.81 5.93
N GLU A 28 -6.37 1.80 6.28
CA GLU A 28 -4.92 1.94 6.45
C GLU A 28 -4.21 2.37 5.17
N CYS A 29 -4.82 2.14 3.99
CA CYS A 29 -4.27 2.52 2.69
C CYS A 29 -4.53 4.00 2.30
N ILE A 30 -5.11 4.79 3.20
CA ILE A 30 -5.28 6.24 3.05
C ILE A 30 -4.13 6.92 3.82
N SER A 31 -3.47 7.90 3.20
CA SER A 31 -2.45 8.71 3.87
C SER A 31 -3.11 9.95 4.46
N SER A 32 -2.65 10.41 5.62
CA SER A 32 -3.19 11.60 6.29
C SER A 32 -2.63 12.91 5.74
N ASN A 33 -1.46 12.87 5.09
CA ASN A 33 -0.65 14.06 4.80
C ASN A 33 -0.63 14.43 3.31
N GLY A 34 -1.54 13.85 2.52
CA GLY A 34 -1.63 14.07 1.09
C GLY A 34 -2.63 13.14 0.44
N TYR A 35 -2.83 13.31 -0.85
CA TYR A 35 -3.79 12.52 -1.62
C TYR A 35 -3.24 12.12 -2.98
N ARG A 36 -3.92 11.15 -3.59
CA ARG A 36 -3.57 10.60 -4.91
C ARG A 36 -4.71 10.83 -5.89
N VAL A 37 -4.35 11.14 -7.13
CA VAL A 37 -5.28 11.27 -8.25
C VAL A 37 -4.82 10.33 -9.35
N LEU A 38 -5.78 9.62 -9.95
CA LEU A 38 -5.55 8.77 -11.11
C LEU A 38 -6.21 9.41 -12.31
N VAL A 39 -5.40 9.90 -13.25
CA VAL A 39 -5.87 10.51 -14.47
C VAL A 39 -5.82 9.47 -15.58
N GLY A 40 -6.99 9.02 -16.03
CA GLY A 40 -7.12 8.13 -17.17
C GLY A 40 -7.32 8.91 -18.46
N ASN A 41 -6.62 8.52 -19.53
CA ASN A 41 -6.89 9.06 -20.86
C ASN A 41 -7.88 8.14 -21.59
N LYS A 42 -9.07 8.65 -21.94
CA LYS A 42 -10.08 7.86 -22.68
C LYS A 42 -9.63 7.51 -24.10
N ASN A 43 -8.73 8.31 -24.68
CA ASN A 43 -8.23 8.14 -26.05
C ASN A 43 -7.05 7.17 -26.13
N VAL A 44 -6.35 6.93 -25.01
CA VAL A 44 -5.16 6.07 -24.98
C VAL A 44 -5.42 4.88 -24.05
N LYS A 45 -5.64 3.71 -24.64
CA LYS A 45 -5.91 2.48 -23.88
C LYS A 45 -4.70 2.12 -23.00
N LYS A 46 -4.99 1.63 -21.78
CA LYS A 46 -3.99 1.11 -20.82
C LYS A 46 -2.90 2.13 -20.42
N VAL A 47 -3.24 3.41 -20.43
CA VAL A 47 -2.41 4.48 -19.87
C VAL A 47 -3.16 5.13 -18.72
N THR A 48 -2.49 5.26 -17.58
CA THR A 48 -3.01 5.98 -16.42
C THR A 48 -1.89 6.77 -15.79
N THR A 49 -2.10 8.06 -15.64
CA THR A 49 -1.16 8.94 -14.94
C THR A 49 -1.51 8.94 -13.46
N VAL A 50 -0.56 8.56 -12.63
CA VAL A 50 -0.65 8.65 -11.18
C VAL A 50 -0.06 9.99 -10.76
N GLN A 51 -0.83 10.77 -10.02
CA GLN A 51 -0.41 12.05 -9.46
C GLN A 51 -0.55 12.01 -7.95
N PHE A 52 0.45 12.52 -7.24
CA PHE A 52 0.41 12.72 -5.80
C PHE A 52 0.47 14.19 -5.46
N TYR A 53 -0.34 14.57 -4.49
CA TYR A 53 -0.47 15.93 -4.01
C TYR A 53 -0.22 16.00 -2.51
N SER A 54 0.42 17.09 -2.08
CA SER A 54 0.48 17.46 -0.66
C SER A 54 -0.88 17.97 -0.17
N ILE A 55 -1.01 18.17 1.14
CA ILE A 55 -2.22 18.77 1.72
C ILE A 55 -2.44 20.23 1.28
N GLU A 56 -1.40 20.88 0.78
CA GLU A 56 -1.43 22.24 0.22
C GLU A 56 -1.81 22.25 -1.27
N ASN A 57 -2.31 21.13 -1.80
CA ASN A 57 -2.67 20.94 -3.21
C ASN A 57 -1.50 21.11 -4.20
N GLN A 58 -0.25 21.01 -3.72
CA GLN A 58 0.93 21.04 -4.59
C GLN A 58 1.17 19.66 -5.19
N LEU A 59 1.44 19.59 -6.50
CA LEU A 59 1.82 18.35 -7.16
C LEU A 59 3.25 17.98 -6.75
N ILE A 60 3.41 16.87 -6.04
CA ILE A 60 4.72 16.45 -5.49
C ILE A 60 5.34 15.30 -6.29
N TYR A 61 4.52 14.58 -7.05
CA TYR A 61 4.96 13.46 -7.88
C TYR A 61 3.97 13.19 -9.00
N GLN A 62 4.51 12.81 -10.17
CA GLN A 62 3.73 12.33 -11.29
C GLN A 62 4.47 11.21 -12.03
N GLU A 63 3.75 10.13 -12.34
CA GLU A 63 4.25 9.01 -13.13
C GLU A 63 3.18 8.50 -14.10
N GLU A 64 3.57 8.25 -15.35
CA GLU A 64 2.68 7.64 -16.34
C GLU A 64 2.87 6.12 -16.35
N VAL A 65 1.83 5.39 -15.97
CA VAL A 65 1.81 3.92 -16.01
C VAL A 65 1.24 3.48 -17.35
N ARG A 66 2.10 2.91 -18.20
CA ARG A 66 1.75 2.39 -19.53
C ARG A 66 1.52 0.89 -19.54
N ASN A 67 0.78 0.41 -20.53
CA ASN A 67 0.49 -1.01 -20.80
C ASN A 67 -0.24 -1.77 -19.67
N GLN A 68 -0.74 -1.06 -18.64
CA GLN A 68 -1.43 -1.66 -17.50
C GLN A 68 -2.63 -0.82 -17.07
N LYS A 69 -3.70 -1.49 -16.62
CA LYS A 69 -4.84 -0.84 -15.97
C LYS A 69 -4.66 -0.86 -14.46
N ILE A 70 -4.67 0.31 -13.83
CA ILE A 70 -4.63 0.43 -12.37
C ILE A 70 -6.02 0.06 -11.81
N ASN A 71 -6.08 -0.94 -10.93
CA ASN A 71 -7.31 -1.37 -10.27
C ASN A 71 -7.31 -0.94 -8.80
N ILE A 72 -8.00 0.17 -8.50
CA ILE A 72 -8.11 0.73 -7.13
C ILE A 72 -8.93 -0.12 -6.15
N ASN A 73 -9.59 -1.17 -6.62
CA ASN A 73 -10.31 -2.11 -5.76
C ASN A 73 -9.38 -3.20 -5.21
N ARG A 74 -8.16 -3.36 -5.76
CA ARG A 74 -7.18 -4.32 -5.25
C ARG A 74 -6.38 -3.70 -4.09
N LEU A 75 -6.35 -4.40 -2.95
CA LEU A 75 -5.55 -4.00 -1.79
C LEU A 75 -4.06 -3.82 -2.12
N LYS A 76 -3.47 -4.71 -2.94
CA LYS A 76 -2.08 -4.58 -3.40
C LYS A 76 -1.83 -3.23 -4.08
N THR A 77 -2.74 -2.82 -4.96
CA THR A 77 -2.65 -1.53 -5.67
C THR A 77 -2.77 -0.35 -4.71
N LEU A 78 -3.72 -0.41 -3.76
CA LEU A 78 -3.89 0.64 -2.75
C LEU A 78 -2.65 0.79 -1.85
N ARG A 79 -2.05 -0.32 -1.41
CA ARG A 79 -0.79 -0.31 -0.65
C ARG A 79 0.36 0.26 -1.44
N CYS A 80 0.47 -0.13 -2.70
CA CYS A 80 1.50 0.38 -3.59
C CYS A 80 1.38 1.90 -3.75
N LEU A 81 0.15 2.39 -3.98
CA LEU A 81 -0.14 3.82 -4.10
C LEU A 81 0.14 4.57 -2.80
N LYS A 82 -0.23 4.01 -1.64
CA LYS A 82 0.10 4.59 -0.34
C LYS A 82 1.62 4.68 -0.15
N LYS A 83 2.34 3.58 -0.38
CA LYS A 83 3.80 3.54 -0.25
C LYS A 83 4.47 4.57 -1.16
N GLY A 84 4.02 4.70 -2.40
CA GLY A 84 4.51 5.71 -3.34
C GLY A 84 4.26 7.14 -2.85
N LEU A 85 3.07 7.42 -2.33
CA LEU A 85 2.71 8.72 -1.76
C LEU A 85 3.56 9.04 -0.53
N ASP A 86 3.72 8.09 0.39
CA ASP A 86 4.53 8.27 1.60
C ASP A 86 6.00 8.52 1.22
N SER A 87 6.54 7.81 0.23
CA SER A 87 7.88 8.06 -0.32
C SER A 87 8.00 9.45 -0.96
N ALA A 88 6.99 9.91 -1.70
CA ALA A 88 6.98 11.25 -2.29
C ALA A 88 6.94 12.36 -1.24
N LEU A 89 6.15 12.18 -0.17
CA LEU A 89 6.08 13.12 0.95
C LEU A 89 7.39 13.18 1.73
N ILE A 90 8.03 12.02 2.00
CA ILE A 90 9.36 11.99 2.65
C ILE A 90 10.37 12.74 1.78
N ALA A 91 10.36 12.49 0.48
CA ALA A 91 11.33 13.11 -0.42
C ALA A 91 11.09 14.61 -0.59
N LEU A 92 9.83 15.07 -0.60
CA LEU A 92 9.49 16.49 -0.53
C LEU A 92 10.07 17.16 0.73
N ASN A 93 9.95 16.50 1.88
CA ASN A 93 10.48 17.04 3.15
C ASN A 93 12.02 17.13 3.16
N LEU A 94 12.71 16.21 2.47
CA LEU A 94 14.16 16.17 2.40
C LEU A 94 14.74 17.12 1.33
N GLU A 95 14.12 17.19 0.15
CA GLU A 95 14.65 17.88 -1.02
C GLU A 95 13.97 19.25 -1.29
N LYS A 96 12.84 19.55 -0.64
CA LYS A 96 11.98 20.74 -0.84
C LYS A 96 11.53 20.98 -2.30
N GLN A 97 11.63 19.98 -3.17
CA GLN A 97 11.22 20.07 -4.58
C GLN A 97 10.44 18.83 -5.02
N ALA A 98 9.56 19.01 -6.00
CA ALA A 98 8.75 17.92 -6.56
C ALA A 98 9.63 16.96 -7.39
N ILE A 99 9.44 15.66 -7.17
CA ILE A 99 10.23 14.62 -7.86
C ILE A 99 9.41 14.06 -9.02
N HIS A 100 10.00 14.00 -10.21
CA HIS A 100 9.37 13.44 -11.40
C HIS A 100 10.07 12.15 -11.84
N ASN A 101 9.30 11.16 -12.32
CA ASN A 101 9.80 10.04 -13.13
C ASN A 101 10.85 9.10 -12.47
N LYS A 102 10.73 8.83 -11.16
CA LYS A 102 11.65 7.94 -10.41
C LYS A 102 11.26 6.44 -10.43
N ASN A 103 10.24 6.06 -11.22
CA ASN A 103 9.74 4.68 -11.37
C ASN A 103 9.34 3.96 -10.05
N TRP A 104 8.92 4.70 -9.03
CA TRP A 104 8.55 4.10 -7.74
C TRP A 104 7.28 3.25 -7.84
N MET A 105 6.38 3.59 -8.78
CA MET A 105 5.12 2.86 -8.96
C MET A 105 5.23 1.75 -9.99
N ALA A 106 5.79 2.01 -11.17
CA ALA A 106 5.82 1.03 -12.27
C ALA A 106 6.50 -0.31 -11.89
N VAL A 107 7.53 -0.28 -11.03
CA VAL A 107 8.22 -1.50 -10.58
C VAL A 107 7.32 -2.35 -9.69
N ASN A 108 6.55 -1.72 -8.80
CA ASN A 108 5.78 -2.40 -7.77
C ASN A 108 4.34 -2.77 -8.21
N LEU A 109 3.87 -2.21 -9.33
CA LEU A 109 2.56 -2.51 -9.90
C LEU A 109 2.56 -3.76 -10.80
N LYS A 110 3.72 -4.35 -11.13
CA LYS A 110 3.78 -5.61 -11.89
C LYS A 110 3.00 -6.72 -11.16
N GLN A 111 2.14 -7.39 -11.93
CA GLN A 111 1.34 -8.52 -11.49
C GLN A 111 2.19 -9.78 -11.44
#